data_AF-A0A6J6I366-F1
#
_entry.id   AF-A0A6J6I366-F1
#
_cell.length_a   1.000
_cell.length_b   1.000
_cell.length_c   1.000
_cell.angle_alpha   90.00
_cell.angle_beta   90.00
_cell.angle_gamma   90.00
#
_symmetry.space_group_name_H-M   'P 1'
#
loop_
_entity.id
_entity.type
_entity.pdbx_description
1 polymer ?
#
loop_
_entity_poly.entity_id
_entity_poly.type
_entity_poly.pdbx_seq_one_letter_code
_entity_poly.pdbx_strand_id
1 'polypeptide(L)'
;MPRIRLGVALLLPEPLATGVDALRLACDDGALGRMVPHITLAPPVNVRVEDLGAALRVLRTVAAATKPLTVRLGPPETFLPTTPTLHLGVHEPEASEGSLGRLRDAVFSPPLERPLSNRFVPHVTISDDMPEPRIAASIAALAGFVATCTFERVHLLEEQRHGDAHRRWVPIADFRFAPTVIVGRGGVELELSITQLLDPEARSFEEIEMAATGETPATEDRPSFAESVIVTARRSGVVVGVARGFATTEDSKLVSVLVAADQRGRGIGRQIDAAFTHAASMV
;
A
#
# COMPACT_ATOMS: atom_id res chain seq x y z
N MET A 1 26.78 -1.49 3.23
CA MET A 1 25.57 -1.35 4.06
C MET A 1 24.45 -2.15 3.41
N PRO A 2 23.60 -2.83 4.20
CA PRO A 2 22.55 -3.68 3.68
C PRO A 2 21.57 -2.88 2.83
N ARG A 3 21.01 -3.51 1.79
CA ARG A 3 20.02 -2.91 0.89
C ARG A 3 18.81 -3.81 0.78
N ILE A 4 17.66 -3.18 0.67
CA ILE A 4 16.37 -3.80 0.39
C ILE A 4 15.87 -3.30 -0.95
N ARG A 5 15.04 -4.08 -1.62
CA ARG A 5 14.48 -3.71 -2.93
C ARG A 5 13.03 -3.29 -2.74
N LEU A 6 12.78 -2.00 -2.94
CA LEU A 6 11.48 -1.37 -2.72
C LEU A 6 10.78 -1.05 -4.03
N GLY A 7 9.46 -1.03 -4.01
CA GLY A 7 8.60 -0.52 -5.07
C GLY A 7 7.39 0.19 -4.47
N VAL A 8 6.75 1.06 -5.26
CA VAL A 8 5.53 1.78 -4.83
C VAL A 8 4.42 1.50 -5.83
N ALA A 9 3.26 1.11 -5.34
CA ALA A 9 2.13 0.78 -6.20
C ALA A 9 0.77 1.14 -5.60
N LEU A 10 -0.22 1.24 -6.48
CA LEU A 10 -1.63 1.19 -6.15
C LEU A 10 -2.12 -0.24 -6.38
N LEU A 11 -2.45 -0.96 -5.32
CA LEU A 11 -2.95 -2.35 -5.42
C LEU A 11 -4.44 -2.31 -5.72
N LEU A 12 -4.90 -3.14 -6.66
CA LEU A 12 -6.31 -3.17 -7.03
C LEU A 12 -7.18 -3.52 -5.82
N PRO A 13 -8.31 -2.81 -5.60
CA PRO A 13 -9.23 -3.17 -4.53
C PRO A 13 -9.98 -4.46 -4.87
N GLU A 14 -10.41 -5.19 -3.84
CA GLU A 14 -11.37 -6.28 -4.03
C GLU A 14 -12.77 -5.72 -4.36
N PRO A 15 -13.60 -6.47 -5.12
CA PRO A 15 -13.34 -7.78 -5.73
C PRO A 15 -12.59 -7.72 -7.09
N LEU A 16 -12.19 -6.52 -7.54
CA LEU A 16 -11.58 -6.33 -8.85
C LEU A 16 -10.21 -7.01 -8.97
N ALA A 17 -9.41 -7.02 -7.90
CA ALA A 17 -8.15 -7.75 -7.86
C ALA A 17 -8.35 -9.24 -8.16
N THR A 18 -9.30 -9.90 -7.47
CA THR A 18 -9.66 -11.31 -7.76
C THR A 18 -10.06 -11.52 -9.21
N GLY A 19 -10.89 -10.63 -9.78
CA GLY A 19 -11.30 -10.71 -11.17
C GLY A 19 -10.14 -10.57 -12.16
N VAL A 20 -9.22 -9.63 -11.91
CA VAL A 20 -8.02 -9.45 -12.75
C VAL A 20 -7.05 -10.61 -12.62
N ASP A 21 -6.89 -11.20 -11.43
CA ASP A 21 -6.07 -12.41 -11.26
C ASP A 21 -6.65 -13.61 -12.03
N ALA A 22 -7.97 -13.73 -12.15
CA ALA A 22 -8.58 -14.73 -13.01
C ALA A 22 -8.24 -14.51 -14.50
N LEU A 23 -8.17 -13.26 -14.96
CA LEU A 23 -7.71 -12.92 -16.32
C LEU A 23 -6.23 -13.26 -16.51
N ARG A 24 -5.38 -12.91 -15.52
CA ARG A 24 -3.94 -13.23 -15.51
C ARG A 24 -3.70 -14.73 -15.59
N LEU A 25 -4.47 -15.51 -14.83
CA LEU A 25 -4.46 -16.97 -14.89
C LEU A 25 -4.84 -17.50 -16.28
N ALA A 26 -5.93 -16.98 -16.87
CA ALA A 26 -6.37 -17.38 -18.22
C ALA A 26 -5.35 -16.99 -19.33
N CYS A 27 -4.50 -16.01 -19.03
CA CYS A 27 -3.45 -15.51 -19.92
C CYS A 27 -2.08 -16.16 -19.68
N ASP A 28 -1.98 -17.19 -18.82
CA ASP A 28 -0.74 -17.85 -18.42
C ASP A 28 0.34 -16.88 -17.88
N ASP A 29 -0.06 -15.93 -17.03
CA ASP A 29 0.86 -14.97 -16.41
C ASP A 29 1.87 -15.65 -15.46
N GLY A 30 3.16 -15.57 -15.82
CA GLY A 30 4.26 -16.08 -14.99
C GLY A 30 4.49 -15.31 -13.68
N ALA A 31 3.92 -14.11 -13.56
CA ALA A 31 3.99 -13.29 -12.35
C ALA A 31 2.83 -13.54 -11.36
N LEU A 32 1.84 -14.37 -11.72
CA LEU A 32 0.72 -14.71 -10.84
C LEU A 32 1.25 -15.32 -9.53
N GLY A 33 0.74 -14.84 -8.40
CA GLY A 33 1.20 -15.23 -7.05
C GLY A 33 2.54 -14.64 -6.60
N ARG A 34 3.29 -13.94 -7.48
CA ARG A 34 4.51 -13.18 -7.11
C ARG A 34 4.22 -11.71 -6.82
N MET A 35 3.22 -11.15 -7.49
CA MET A 35 2.76 -9.78 -7.32
C MET A 35 1.26 -9.72 -7.59
N VAL A 36 0.52 -9.01 -6.73
CA VAL A 36 -0.92 -8.79 -6.91
C VAL A 36 -1.18 -7.78 -8.04
N PRO A 37 -2.37 -7.76 -8.66
CA PRO A 37 -2.71 -6.77 -9.68
C PRO A 37 -2.56 -5.35 -9.15
N HIS A 38 -1.87 -4.49 -9.89
CA HIS A 38 -1.50 -3.16 -9.40
C HIS A 38 -1.18 -2.19 -10.54
N ILE A 39 -1.13 -0.90 -10.19
CA ILE A 39 -0.52 0.16 -10.99
C ILE A 39 0.82 0.53 -10.33
N THR A 40 1.94 0.36 -11.04
CA THR A 40 3.26 0.75 -10.54
C THR A 40 3.43 2.27 -10.58
N LEU A 41 3.77 2.89 -9.44
CA LEU A 41 4.12 4.32 -9.37
C LEU A 41 5.64 4.53 -9.35
N ALA A 42 6.35 3.74 -8.53
CA ALA A 42 7.80 3.69 -8.51
C ALA A 42 8.27 2.25 -8.78
N PRO A 43 8.96 2.00 -9.90
CA PRO A 43 9.49 0.67 -10.20
C PRO A 43 10.57 0.26 -9.19
N PRO A 44 10.93 -1.02 -9.17
CA PRO A 44 11.88 -1.56 -8.20
C PRO A 44 13.20 -0.79 -8.11
N VAL A 45 13.54 -0.35 -6.91
CA VAL A 45 14.76 0.39 -6.59
C VAL A 45 15.44 -0.22 -5.38
N ASN A 46 16.77 -0.38 -5.44
CA ASN A 46 17.51 -0.79 -4.26
C ASN A 46 17.63 0.43 -3.36
N VAL A 47 17.30 0.30 -2.08
CA VAL A 47 17.36 1.36 -1.07
C VAL A 47 18.20 0.86 0.09
N ARG A 48 18.98 1.74 0.73
CA ARG A 48 19.75 1.36 1.92
C ARG A 48 18.78 1.18 3.08
N VAL A 49 19.02 0.22 3.96
CA VAL A 49 18.08 -0.05 5.07
C VAL A 49 17.88 1.20 5.93
N GLU A 50 18.92 2.00 6.15
CA GLU A 50 18.85 3.27 6.89
C GLU A 50 17.96 4.33 6.22
N ASP A 51 17.72 4.23 4.91
CA ASP A 51 16.88 5.17 4.15
C ASP A 51 15.40 4.74 4.11
N LEU A 52 15.04 3.58 4.68
CA LEU A 52 13.66 3.08 4.70
C LEU A 52 12.70 4.08 5.39
N GLY A 53 13.12 4.68 6.51
CA GLY A 53 12.33 5.72 7.18
C GLY A 53 12.09 6.95 6.29
N ALA A 54 13.04 7.29 5.41
CA ALA A 54 12.85 8.37 4.44
C ALA A 54 11.81 8.01 3.37
N ALA A 55 11.85 6.77 2.85
CA ALA A 55 10.82 6.28 1.92
C ALA A 55 9.42 6.30 2.56
N LEU A 56 9.28 5.83 3.80
CA LEU A 56 8.00 5.84 4.52
C LEU A 56 7.48 7.27 4.73
N ARG A 57 8.37 8.22 5.08
CA ARG A 57 8.00 9.64 5.19
C ARG A 57 7.50 10.22 3.87
N VAL A 58 8.17 9.94 2.75
CA VAL A 58 7.72 10.38 1.41
C VAL A 58 6.28 9.92 1.19
N LEU A 59 5.99 8.63 1.37
CA LEU A 59 4.65 8.11 1.14
C LEU A 59 3.62 8.71 2.10
N ARG A 60 3.93 8.87 3.40
CA ARG A 60 3.03 9.56 4.35
C ARG A 60 2.67 10.96 3.90
N THR A 61 3.67 11.77 3.56
CA THR A 61 3.49 13.16 3.14
C THR A 61 2.69 13.25 1.84
N VAL A 62 3.01 12.41 0.86
CA VAL A 62 2.30 12.39 -0.42
C VAL A 62 0.86 11.92 -0.25
N ALA A 63 0.62 10.87 0.53
CA ALA A 63 -0.72 10.37 0.80
C ALA A 63 -1.58 11.42 1.50
N ALA A 64 -1.01 12.17 2.46
CA ALA A 64 -1.71 13.24 3.16
C ALA A 64 -2.16 14.40 2.26
N ALA A 65 -1.47 14.62 1.14
CA ALA A 65 -1.79 15.64 0.14
C ALA A 65 -2.66 15.11 -1.01
N THR A 66 -2.97 13.81 -1.03
CA THR A 66 -3.67 13.14 -2.13
C THR A 66 -5.12 12.87 -1.75
N LYS A 67 -6.03 13.04 -2.72
CA LYS A 67 -7.43 12.61 -2.60
C LYS A 67 -7.59 11.20 -3.16
N PRO A 68 -8.62 10.42 -2.75
CA PRO A 68 -8.94 9.15 -3.39
C PRO A 68 -9.00 9.28 -4.92
N LEU A 69 -8.42 8.30 -5.61
CA LEU A 69 -8.21 8.31 -7.06
C LEU A 69 -9.14 7.30 -7.73
N THR A 70 -10.13 7.79 -8.46
CA THR A 70 -11.00 6.95 -9.28
C THR A 70 -10.46 6.86 -10.70
N VAL A 71 -10.33 5.64 -11.22
CA VAL A 71 -9.89 5.38 -12.59
C VAL A 71 -10.79 4.35 -13.27
N ARG A 72 -10.80 4.39 -14.60
CA ARG A 72 -11.36 3.35 -15.46
C ARG A 72 -10.21 2.50 -16.00
N LEU A 73 -10.27 1.20 -15.77
CA LEU A 73 -9.38 0.19 -16.34
C LEU A 73 -9.94 -0.36 -17.64
N GLY A 74 -9.04 -0.70 -18.55
CA GLY A 74 -9.36 -1.32 -19.83
C GLY A 74 -9.88 -0.32 -20.88
N PRO A 75 -10.15 -0.78 -22.11
CA PRO A 75 -9.96 -2.15 -22.62
C PRO A 75 -8.49 -2.60 -22.62
N PRO A 76 -8.21 -3.90 -22.81
CA PRO A 76 -6.84 -4.42 -22.87
C PRO A 76 -6.04 -3.79 -24.02
N GLU A 77 -4.79 -3.47 -23.73
CA GLU A 77 -3.81 -2.84 -24.61
C GLU A 77 -2.49 -3.63 -24.59
N THR A 78 -1.55 -3.24 -25.46
CA THR A 78 -0.22 -3.85 -25.52
C THR A 78 0.88 -2.82 -25.74
N PHE A 79 2.09 -3.14 -25.27
CA PHE A 79 3.30 -2.36 -25.54
C PHE A 79 4.05 -2.81 -26.80
N LEU A 80 3.51 -3.75 -27.59
CA LEU A 80 4.08 -4.09 -28.89
C LEU A 80 4.21 -2.86 -29.80
N PRO A 81 5.29 -2.76 -30.60
CA PRO A 81 6.38 -3.74 -30.76
C PRO A 81 7.52 -3.59 -29.72
N THR A 82 7.38 -2.73 -28.71
CA THR A 82 8.45 -2.46 -27.73
C THR A 82 8.66 -3.62 -26.77
N THR A 83 7.59 -4.11 -26.13
CA THR A 83 7.61 -5.30 -25.28
C THR A 83 6.35 -6.14 -25.47
N PRO A 84 6.43 -7.48 -25.37
CA PRO A 84 5.31 -8.40 -25.55
C PRO A 84 4.41 -8.45 -24.30
N THR A 85 3.92 -7.29 -23.86
CA THR A 85 3.13 -7.15 -22.63
C THR A 85 1.66 -6.93 -22.97
N LEU A 86 0.77 -7.70 -22.35
CA LEU A 86 -0.68 -7.49 -22.32
C LEU A 86 -1.05 -6.79 -21.01
N HIS A 87 -1.78 -5.68 -21.07
CA HIS A 87 -2.16 -4.92 -19.89
C HIS A 87 -3.54 -4.26 -20.04
N LEU A 88 -4.12 -3.81 -18.95
CA LEU A 88 -5.27 -2.91 -18.96
C LEU A 88 -4.77 -1.47 -18.96
N GLY A 89 -5.25 -0.65 -19.91
CA GLY A 89 -5.06 0.79 -19.87
C GLY A 89 -5.70 1.41 -18.63
N VAL A 90 -5.16 2.51 -18.12
CA VAL A 90 -5.68 3.24 -16.97
C VAL A 90 -6.06 4.64 -17.41
N HIS A 91 -7.33 5.00 -17.24
CA HIS A 91 -7.86 6.29 -17.67
C HIS A 91 -8.49 7.03 -16.47
N GLU A 92 -8.11 8.29 -16.30
CA GLU A 92 -8.72 9.17 -15.31
C GLU A 92 -9.97 9.84 -15.89
N PRO A 93 -11.02 10.07 -15.10
CA PRO A 93 -12.09 11.01 -15.45
C PRO A 93 -11.53 12.42 -15.70
N GLU A 94 -12.16 13.20 -16.59
CA GLU A 94 -11.75 14.58 -16.92
C GLU A 94 -11.60 15.46 -15.67
N ALA A 95 -12.52 15.33 -14.71
CA ALA A 95 -12.51 16.11 -13.47
C ALA A 95 -11.28 15.87 -12.58
N SER A 96 -10.56 14.76 -12.78
CA SER A 96 -9.38 14.38 -12.02
C SER A 96 -8.14 14.20 -12.89
N GLU A 97 -8.15 14.69 -14.14
CA GLU A 97 -7.06 14.47 -15.09
C GLU A 97 -5.67 14.87 -14.52
N GLY A 98 -4.70 13.97 -14.74
CA GLY A 98 -3.32 14.13 -14.30
C GLY A 98 -3.10 13.94 -12.81
N SER A 99 -4.10 13.53 -12.03
CA SER A 99 -3.92 13.28 -10.59
C SER A 99 -3.02 12.08 -10.34
N LEU A 100 -3.15 11.03 -11.14
CA LEU A 100 -2.28 9.86 -11.09
C LEU A 100 -0.84 10.20 -11.48
N GLY A 101 -0.66 11.05 -12.51
CA GLY A 101 0.66 11.56 -12.89
C GLY A 101 1.32 12.37 -11.77
N ARG A 102 0.58 13.30 -11.16
CA ARG A 102 1.04 14.08 -10.00
C ARG A 102 1.39 13.19 -8.81
N LEU A 103 0.55 12.19 -8.51
CA LEU A 103 0.84 11.21 -7.46
C LEU A 103 2.14 10.46 -7.76
N ARG A 104 2.28 9.94 -8.99
CA ARG A 104 3.49 9.25 -9.45
C ARG A 104 4.71 10.12 -9.25
N ASP A 105 4.67 11.37 -9.68
CA ASP A 105 5.83 12.28 -9.60
C ASP A 105 6.20 12.60 -8.15
N ALA A 106 5.21 12.77 -7.29
CA ALA A 106 5.43 13.05 -5.87
C ALA A 106 6.06 11.85 -5.12
N VAL A 107 5.59 10.62 -5.39
CA VAL A 107 6.21 9.42 -4.79
C VAL A 107 7.56 9.07 -5.42
N PHE A 108 7.80 9.45 -6.68
CA PHE A 108 9.03 9.19 -7.41
C PHE A 108 10.11 10.23 -7.08
N SER A 109 10.47 10.30 -5.79
CA SER A 109 11.49 11.20 -5.23
C SER A 109 12.50 10.39 -4.39
N PRO A 110 13.68 10.93 -4.03
CA PRO A 110 14.64 10.21 -3.20
C PRO A 110 14.00 9.72 -1.88
N PRO A 111 14.29 8.49 -1.42
CA PRO A 111 15.24 7.51 -1.96
C PRO A 111 14.63 6.55 -3.00
N LEU A 112 13.41 6.79 -3.46
CA LEU A 112 12.64 5.92 -4.34
C LEU A 112 12.84 6.22 -5.83
N GLU A 113 13.41 7.39 -6.16
CA GLU A 113 13.74 7.75 -7.52
C GLU A 113 14.88 6.90 -8.09
N ARG A 114 14.85 6.70 -9.40
CA ARG A 114 15.93 6.08 -10.16
C ARG A 114 15.90 6.55 -11.61
N PRO A 115 16.99 6.43 -12.37
CA PRO A 115 16.93 6.66 -13.81
C PRO A 115 15.93 5.71 -14.48
N LEU A 116 15.10 6.25 -15.38
CA LEU A 116 14.16 5.52 -16.22
C LEU A 116 14.47 5.79 -17.70
N SER A 117 14.31 4.77 -18.53
CA SER A 117 14.46 4.88 -19.99
C SER A 117 13.16 5.24 -20.71
N ASN A 118 12.02 5.01 -20.05
CA ASN A 118 10.69 5.16 -20.63
C ASN A 118 9.84 6.15 -19.81
N ARG A 119 8.89 6.79 -20.48
CA ARG A 119 7.87 7.62 -19.82
C ARG A 119 6.94 6.74 -18.98
N PHE A 120 6.34 7.36 -17.96
CA PHE A 120 5.29 6.71 -17.19
C PHE A 120 4.04 6.52 -18.06
N VAL A 121 3.61 5.27 -18.22
CA VAL A 121 2.33 4.90 -18.83
C VAL A 121 1.57 4.08 -17.78
N PRO A 122 0.48 4.60 -17.18
CA PRO A 122 -0.23 3.88 -16.15
C PRO A 122 -0.96 2.67 -16.74
N HIS A 123 -0.72 1.49 -16.18
CA HIS A 123 -1.30 0.24 -16.65
C HIS A 123 -1.42 -0.78 -15.51
N VAL A 124 -2.28 -1.77 -15.70
CA VAL A 124 -2.33 -2.99 -14.87
C VAL A 124 -1.92 -4.17 -15.74
N THR A 125 -0.77 -4.76 -15.46
CA THR A 125 -0.25 -5.90 -16.24
C THR A 125 -1.15 -7.12 -16.09
N ILE A 126 -1.51 -7.72 -17.23
CA ILE A 126 -2.17 -9.04 -17.29
C ILE A 126 -1.12 -10.12 -17.55
N SER A 127 -0.18 -9.89 -18.47
CA SER A 127 0.94 -10.80 -18.75
C SER A 127 2.11 -9.97 -19.26
N ASP A 128 3.29 -10.16 -18.69
CA ASP A 128 4.50 -9.38 -19.02
C ASP A 128 5.33 -9.97 -20.17
N ASP A 129 5.08 -11.22 -20.55
CA ASP A 129 5.76 -11.94 -21.64
C ASP A 129 4.80 -12.91 -22.35
N MET A 130 3.97 -12.38 -23.25
CA MET A 130 2.99 -13.16 -24.01
C MET A 130 3.36 -13.24 -25.51
N PRO A 131 3.31 -14.42 -26.16
CA PRO A 131 3.52 -14.52 -27.60
C PRO A 131 2.57 -13.63 -28.41
N GLU A 132 3.07 -12.90 -29.42
CA GLU A 132 2.30 -11.90 -30.17
C GLU A 132 0.94 -12.40 -30.72
N PRO A 133 0.82 -13.62 -31.30
CA PRO A 133 -0.48 -14.12 -31.75
C PRO A 133 -1.49 -14.28 -30.62
N ARG A 134 -1.03 -14.61 -29.41
CA ARG A 134 -1.89 -14.68 -28.21
C ARG A 134 -2.28 -13.30 -27.72
N ILE A 135 -1.39 -12.29 -27.80
CA ILE A 135 -1.74 -10.90 -27.45
C ILE A 135 -2.92 -10.41 -28.30
N ALA A 136 -2.85 -10.58 -29.63
CA ALA A 136 -3.92 -10.16 -30.52
C ALA A 136 -5.25 -10.86 -30.22
N ALA A 137 -5.22 -12.18 -29.98
CA ALA A 137 -6.40 -12.94 -29.61
C ALA A 137 -6.98 -12.49 -28.26
N SER A 138 -6.13 -12.24 -27.25
CA SER A 138 -6.54 -11.78 -25.93
C SER A 138 -7.17 -10.38 -25.97
N ILE A 139 -6.61 -9.44 -26.74
CA ILE A 139 -7.19 -8.11 -26.94
C ILE A 139 -8.60 -8.24 -27.53
N ALA A 140 -8.77 -9.06 -28.57
CA ALA A 140 -10.07 -9.28 -29.20
C ALA A 140 -11.08 -9.93 -28.23
N ALA A 141 -10.67 -10.95 -27.49
CA ALA A 141 -11.52 -11.67 -26.54
C ALA A 141 -11.95 -10.82 -25.34
N LEU A 142 -11.07 -9.92 -24.89
CA LEU A 142 -11.27 -9.07 -23.72
C LEU A 142 -11.65 -7.62 -24.06
N ALA A 143 -11.99 -7.33 -25.33
CA ALA A 143 -12.28 -5.97 -25.81
C ALA A 143 -13.41 -5.26 -25.05
N GLY A 144 -14.36 -6.02 -24.49
CA GLY A 144 -15.45 -5.49 -23.67
C GLY A 144 -15.11 -5.32 -22.19
N PHE A 145 -13.92 -5.74 -21.74
CA PHE A 145 -13.54 -5.63 -20.34
C PHE A 145 -13.20 -4.18 -20.00
N VAL A 146 -14.08 -3.56 -19.21
CA VAL A 146 -13.86 -2.26 -18.58
C VAL A 146 -14.33 -2.34 -17.13
N ALA A 147 -13.58 -1.69 -16.24
CA ALA A 147 -13.93 -1.64 -14.82
C ALA A 147 -13.58 -0.28 -14.24
N THR A 148 -14.40 0.22 -13.32
CA THR A 148 -14.08 1.43 -12.56
C THR A 148 -13.71 1.03 -11.14
N CYS A 149 -12.63 1.60 -10.61
CA CYS A 149 -12.25 1.42 -9.22
C CYS A 149 -11.72 2.72 -8.61
N THR A 150 -11.74 2.78 -7.29
CA THR A 150 -11.18 3.89 -6.52
C THR A 150 -10.05 3.35 -5.66
N PHE A 151 -8.88 3.99 -5.77
CA PHE A 151 -7.76 3.77 -4.87
C PHE A 151 -7.83 4.78 -3.73
N GLU A 152 -7.88 4.27 -2.51
CA GLU A 152 -7.92 5.09 -1.30
C GLU A 152 -6.57 5.16 -0.58
N ARG A 153 -5.56 4.42 -1.06
CA ARG A 153 -4.26 4.31 -0.40
C ARG A 153 -3.15 3.95 -1.39
N VAL A 154 -1.92 4.33 -1.02
CA VAL A 154 -0.68 3.93 -1.69
C VAL A 154 0.07 2.90 -0.85
N HIS A 155 0.78 1.97 -1.49
CA HIS A 155 1.49 0.89 -0.82
C HIS A 155 3.00 0.96 -1.10
N LEU A 156 3.79 0.74 -0.05
CA LEU A 156 5.20 0.41 -0.16
C LEU A 156 5.33 -1.11 -0.19
N LEU A 157 6.06 -1.63 -1.18
CA LEU A 157 6.34 -3.05 -1.31
C LEU A 157 7.82 -3.33 -1.16
N GLU A 158 8.12 -4.49 -0.60
CA GLU A 158 9.46 -5.05 -0.52
C GLU A 158 9.52 -6.37 -1.30
N GLU A 159 10.59 -6.57 -2.08
CA GLU A 159 10.87 -7.87 -2.68
C GLU A 159 11.47 -8.82 -1.64
N GLN A 160 10.69 -9.80 -1.22
CA GLN A 160 11.08 -10.79 -0.21
C GLN A 160 11.25 -12.17 -0.84
N ARG A 161 12.12 -13.00 -0.25
CA ARG A 161 12.26 -14.42 -0.61
C ARG A 161 11.34 -15.25 0.26
N HIS A 162 10.47 -16.04 -0.35
CA HIS A 162 9.72 -17.08 0.35
C HIS A 162 10.39 -18.45 0.19
N GLY A 163 10.04 -19.40 1.07
CA GLY A 163 10.68 -20.72 1.19
C GLY A 163 10.65 -21.59 -0.07
N ASP A 164 9.93 -21.18 -1.11
CA ASP A 164 9.84 -21.79 -2.44
C ASP A 164 10.85 -21.21 -3.46
N ALA A 165 11.86 -20.45 -2.99
CA ALA A 165 12.91 -19.78 -3.78
C ALA A 165 12.42 -18.68 -4.74
N HIS A 166 11.10 -18.46 -4.87
CA HIS A 166 10.55 -17.37 -5.64
C HIS A 166 10.57 -16.06 -4.85
N ARG A 167 10.89 -14.97 -5.55
CA ARG A 167 10.77 -13.64 -4.99
C ARG A 167 9.33 -13.17 -5.13
N ARG A 168 8.79 -12.60 -4.06
CA ARG A 168 7.44 -12.03 -4.01
C ARG A 168 7.53 -10.58 -3.58
N TRP A 169 6.65 -9.77 -4.13
CA TRP A 169 6.48 -8.38 -3.71
C TRP A 169 5.43 -8.33 -2.62
N VAL A 170 5.90 -8.06 -1.40
CA VAL A 170 5.06 -8.05 -0.20
C VAL A 170 4.80 -6.60 0.19
N PRO A 171 3.53 -6.18 0.32
CA PRO A 171 3.19 -4.89 0.90
C PRO A 171 3.68 -4.83 2.35
N ILE A 172 4.52 -3.84 2.67
CA ILE A 172 5.09 -3.65 4.02
C ILE A 172 4.52 -2.42 4.73
N ALA A 173 3.89 -1.50 3.99
CA ALA A 173 3.20 -0.34 4.53
C ALA A 173 2.15 0.15 3.54
N ASP A 174 1.09 0.78 4.06
CA ASP A 174 0.08 1.48 3.27
C ASP A 174 -0.25 2.82 3.93
N PHE A 175 -0.64 3.80 3.11
CA PHE A 175 -1.03 5.13 3.60
C PHE A 175 -2.27 5.63 2.88
N ARG A 176 -3.31 5.95 3.65
CA ARG A 176 -4.58 6.46 3.15
C ARG A 176 -4.41 7.85 2.53
N PHE A 177 -5.11 8.07 1.42
CA PHE A 177 -5.28 9.37 0.77
C PHE A 177 -6.25 10.24 1.57
N ALA A 178 -5.75 10.79 2.67
CA ALA A 178 -6.50 11.65 3.57
C ALA A 178 -5.54 12.58 4.34
N PRO A 179 -5.94 13.81 4.68
CA PRO A 179 -5.10 14.72 5.44
C PRO A 179 -4.59 14.12 6.76
N THR A 180 -3.37 14.50 7.14
CA THR A 180 -2.79 14.11 8.43
C THR A 180 -3.68 14.55 9.59
N VAL A 181 -4.00 13.59 10.47
CA VAL A 181 -4.77 13.87 11.69
C VAL A 181 -3.80 14.29 12.79
N ILE A 182 -3.97 15.51 13.31
CA ILE A 182 -3.20 16.03 14.44
C ILE A 182 -4.11 16.19 15.65
N VAL A 183 -3.79 15.48 16.73
CA VAL A 183 -4.54 15.52 18.01
C VAL A 183 -3.69 16.10 19.13
N GLY A 184 -4.33 16.45 20.25
CA GLY A 184 -3.62 16.92 21.44
C GLY A 184 -3.01 18.32 21.31
N ARG A 185 -3.53 19.17 20.40
CA ARG A 185 -3.08 20.56 20.22
C ARG A 185 -3.19 21.33 21.55
N GLY A 186 -2.08 21.93 21.98
CA GLY A 186 -1.96 22.58 23.29
C GLY A 186 -1.51 21.66 24.44
N GLY A 187 -1.24 20.38 24.15
CA GLY A 187 -0.68 19.39 25.06
C GLY A 187 0.39 18.53 24.37
N VAL A 188 0.27 17.20 24.42
CA VAL A 188 1.12 16.30 23.63
C VAL A 188 0.56 16.21 22.23
N GLU A 189 1.16 16.97 21.30
CA GLU A 189 0.79 16.91 19.89
C GLU A 189 1.23 15.59 19.26
N LEU A 190 0.28 14.89 18.64
CA LEU A 190 0.51 13.63 17.94
C LEU A 190 0.00 13.72 16.50
N GLU A 191 0.81 13.24 15.59
CA GLU A 191 0.42 12.87 14.23
C GLU A 191 -0.11 11.43 14.24
N LEU A 192 -1.35 11.22 13.82
CA LEU A 192 -1.97 9.90 13.74
C LEU A 192 -2.09 9.45 12.28
N SER A 193 -1.63 8.24 12.01
CA SER A 193 -1.86 7.54 10.74
C SER A 193 -2.74 6.31 10.96
N ILE A 194 -3.78 6.17 10.14
CA ILE A 194 -4.66 5.00 10.11
C ILE A 194 -4.29 4.17 8.88
N THR A 195 -3.88 2.91 9.10
CA THR A 195 -3.36 2.01 8.07
C THR A 195 -3.97 0.61 8.20
N GLN A 196 -3.82 -0.22 7.17
CA GLN A 196 -4.17 -1.66 7.22
C GLN A 196 -2.96 -2.54 7.54
N LEU A 197 -1.75 -2.05 7.28
CA LEU A 197 -0.47 -2.72 7.50
C LEU A 197 0.30 -2.02 8.62
N LEU A 198 0.95 -2.82 9.46
CA LEU A 198 1.89 -2.31 10.45
C LEU A 198 3.20 -1.99 9.74
N ASP A 199 3.44 -0.70 9.52
CA ASP A 199 4.64 -0.22 8.83
C ASP A 199 5.92 -0.58 9.60
N PRO A 200 7.09 -0.63 8.93
CA PRO A 200 8.34 -1.06 9.55
C PRO A 200 8.76 -0.26 10.80
N GLU A 201 8.50 1.06 10.85
CA GLU A 201 8.85 1.87 12.04
C GLU A 201 7.96 1.48 13.23
N ALA A 202 6.67 1.31 12.98
CA ALA A 202 5.71 0.88 14.00
C ALA A 202 5.99 -0.56 14.48
N ARG A 203 6.39 -1.46 13.58
CA ARG A 203 6.80 -2.83 13.91
C ARG A 203 8.03 -2.87 14.81
N SER A 204 9.09 -2.15 14.46
CA SER A 204 10.29 -2.06 15.30
C SER A 204 9.99 -1.46 16.67
N PHE A 205 9.07 -0.49 16.73
CA PHE A 205 8.57 0.04 18.01
C PHE A 205 7.87 -1.04 18.85
N GLU A 206 6.95 -1.83 18.27
CA GLU A 206 6.31 -2.94 18.99
C GLU A 206 7.35 -3.94 19.50
N GLU A 207 8.28 -4.37 18.65
CA GLU A 207 9.33 -5.34 19.02
C GLU A 207 10.16 -4.86 20.22
N ILE A 208 10.54 -3.59 20.25
CA ILE A 208 11.32 -3.00 21.36
C ILE A 208 10.51 -2.94 22.65
N GLU A 209 9.28 -2.41 22.60
CA GLU A 209 8.43 -2.25 23.79
C GLU A 209 8.03 -3.61 24.38
N MET A 210 7.74 -4.59 23.54
CA MET A 210 7.36 -5.94 23.97
C MET A 210 8.55 -6.72 24.55
N ALA A 211 9.75 -6.58 23.96
CA ALA A 211 10.96 -7.16 24.53
C ALA A 211 11.27 -6.62 25.93
N ALA A 212 10.91 -5.36 26.21
CA ALA A 212 11.10 -4.74 27.52
C ALA A 212 10.09 -5.24 28.58
N THR A 213 8.89 -5.65 28.18
CA THR A 213 7.85 -6.15 29.10
C THR A 213 7.81 -7.68 29.22
N GLY A 214 8.46 -8.40 28.30
CA GLY A 214 8.37 -9.86 28.20
C GLY A 214 7.04 -10.34 27.63
N GLU A 215 6.24 -9.44 27.06
CA GLU A 215 4.98 -9.75 26.41
C GLU A 215 5.23 -10.26 24.99
N THR A 216 4.36 -11.16 24.51
CA THR A 216 4.36 -11.61 23.11
C THR A 216 3.25 -10.91 22.33
N PRO A 217 3.40 -10.64 21.03
CA PRO A 217 2.37 -10.02 20.21
C PRO A 217 1.02 -10.70 20.45
N ALA A 218 -0.01 -9.91 20.75
CA ALA A 218 -1.36 -10.43 20.84
C ALA A 218 -1.74 -10.99 19.47
N THR A 219 -1.81 -12.32 19.37
CA THR A 219 -2.25 -13.02 18.17
C THR A 219 -3.71 -13.39 18.38
N GLU A 220 -4.57 -12.75 17.62
CA GLU A 220 -5.98 -13.12 17.56
C GLU A 220 -6.38 -13.35 16.11
N ASP A 221 -7.18 -14.39 15.88
CA ASP A 221 -7.65 -14.77 14.55
C ASP A 221 -8.59 -13.68 14.03
N ARG A 222 -8.03 -12.78 13.21
CA ARG A 222 -8.81 -11.81 12.45
C ARG A 222 -9.68 -12.58 11.44
N PRO A 223 -11.01 -12.39 11.45
CA PRO A 223 -11.87 -12.95 10.41
C PRO A 223 -11.38 -12.52 9.02
N SER A 224 -11.42 -13.41 8.03
CA SER A 224 -10.90 -13.12 6.67
C SER A 224 -11.57 -11.91 6.01
N PHE A 225 -12.82 -11.64 6.37
CA PHE A 225 -13.64 -10.53 5.87
C PHE A 225 -13.49 -9.23 6.70
N ALA A 226 -12.82 -9.25 7.85
CA ALA A 226 -12.64 -8.06 8.67
C ALA A 226 -11.45 -7.25 8.16
N GLU A 227 -11.55 -5.93 8.10
CA GLU A 227 -10.42 -5.08 7.73
C GLU A 227 -9.49 -4.86 8.93
N SER A 228 -8.18 -4.89 8.70
CA SER A 228 -7.22 -4.47 9.71
C SER A 228 -7.29 -2.96 9.90
N VAL A 229 -7.32 -2.53 11.17
CA VAL A 229 -7.29 -1.12 11.55
C VAL A 229 -6.11 -0.93 12.48
N ILE A 230 -5.13 -0.16 12.03
CA ILE A 230 -3.91 0.14 12.79
C ILE A 230 -3.81 1.65 12.92
N VAL A 231 -3.66 2.12 14.16
CA VAL A 231 -3.44 3.53 14.45
C VAL A 231 -2.03 3.69 14.98
N THR A 232 -1.18 4.40 14.24
CA THR A 232 0.18 4.74 14.69
C THR A 232 0.24 6.21 15.07
N ALA A 233 0.63 6.48 16.31
CA ALA A 233 0.91 7.82 16.80
C ALA A 233 2.40 8.15 16.68
N ARG A 234 2.69 9.28 16.04
CA ARG A 234 4.03 9.83 15.90
C ARG A 234 4.13 11.19 16.57
N ARG A 235 5.28 11.45 17.18
CA ARG A 235 5.65 12.76 17.70
C ARG A 235 6.98 13.17 17.11
N SER A 236 7.02 14.30 16.39
CA SER A 236 8.21 14.74 15.66
C SER A 236 8.77 13.64 14.74
N GLY A 237 7.88 12.87 14.10
CA GLY A 237 8.23 11.77 13.21
C GLY A 237 8.60 10.44 13.87
N VAL A 238 8.73 10.39 15.21
CA VAL A 238 9.08 9.17 15.95
C VAL A 238 7.80 8.49 16.45
N VAL A 239 7.70 7.16 16.29
CA VAL A 239 6.57 6.38 16.82
C VAL A 239 6.59 6.41 18.35
N VAL A 240 5.46 6.80 18.95
CA VAL A 240 5.29 6.87 20.41
C VAL A 240 4.13 6.03 20.92
N GLY A 241 3.34 5.47 20.01
CA GLY A 241 2.33 4.48 20.34
C GLY A 241 1.67 3.88 19.11
N VAL A 242 1.12 2.68 19.27
CA VAL A 242 0.46 1.90 18.24
C VAL A 242 -0.78 1.25 18.84
N ALA A 243 -1.90 1.29 18.14
CA ALA A 243 -3.03 0.41 18.39
C ALA A 243 -3.27 -0.48 17.17
N ARG A 244 -3.61 -1.75 17.42
CA ARG A 244 -3.94 -2.72 16.39
C ARG A 244 -5.27 -3.35 16.70
N GLY A 245 -6.04 -3.57 15.66
CA GLY A 245 -7.28 -4.29 15.74
C GLY A 245 -7.84 -4.57 14.36
N PHE A 246 -9.11 -4.90 14.32
CA PHE A 246 -9.84 -5.11 13.08
C PHE A 246 -11.29 -4.66 13.23
N ALA A 247 -11.93 -4.37 12.11
CA ALA A 247 -13.31 -3.95 12.07
C ALA A 247 -14.07 -4.61 10.91
N THR A 248 -15.37 -4.75 11.09
CA THR A 248 -16.36 -5.12 10.09
C THR A 248 -17.42 -4.03 10.07
N THR A 249 -18.38 -4.13 9.16
CA THR A 249 -19.54 -3.22 9.12
C THR A 249 -20.43 -3.30 10.37
N GLU A 250 -20.28 -4.34 11.19
CA GLU A 250 -21.13 -4.60 12.36
C GLU A 250 -20.40 -4.41 13.70
N ASP A 251 -19.11 -4.74 13.76
CA ASP A 251 -18.36 -4.77 15.01
C ASP A 251 -16.88 -4.42 14.80
N SER A 252 -16.20 -4.06 15.87
CA SER A 252 -14.76 -3.82 15.87
C SER A 252 -14.11 -4.37 17.11
N LYS A 253 -12.87 -4.81 16.95
CA LYS A 253 -12.08 -5.35 18.05
C LYS A 253 -10.71 -4.71 18.09
N LEU A 254 -10.45 -4.04 19.20
CA LEU A 254 -9.12 -3.59 19.56
C LEU A 254 -8.35 -4.77 20.19
N VAL A 255 -7.22 -5.13 19.58
CA VAL A 255 -6.39 -6.28 19.97
C VAL A 255 -5.23 -5.86 20.87
N SER A 256 -4.58 -4.74 20.55
CA SER A 256 -3.47 -4.22 21.36
C SER A 256 -3.40 -2.70 21.33
N VAL A 257 -2.89 -2.13 22.42
CA VAL A 257 -2.45 -0.72 22.50
C VAL A 257 -1.11 -0.68 23.21
N LEU A 258 -0.10 -0.15 22.54
CA LEU A 258 1.25 0.04 23.06
C LEU A 258 1.58 1.52 23.06
N VAL A 259 2.20 1.99 24.15
CA VAL A 259 2.68 3.37 24.31
C VAL A 259 4.10 3.31 24.84
N ALA A 260 4.99 4.09 24.22
CA ALA A 260 6.41 4.16 24.58
C ALA A 260 6.58 4.36 26.08
N ALA A 261 7.43 3.57 26.72
CA ALA A 261 7.57 3.55 28.18
C ALA A 261 7.79 4.94 28.81
N ASP A 262 8.61 5.77 28.18
CA ASP A 262 8.92 7.14 28.59
C ASP A 262 7.81 8.17 28.30
N GLN A 263 6.79 7.77 27.52
CA GLN A 263 5.63 8.58 27.17
C GLN A 263 4.33 8.13 27.87
N ARG A 264 4.36 7.06 28.68
CA ARG A 264 3.19 6.60 29.45
C ARG A 264 2.71 7.66 30.44
N GLY A 265 1.42 7.65 30.76
CA GLY A 265 0.78 8.64 31.64
C GLY A 265 0.51 10.01 30.99
N ARG A 266 0.84 10.20 29.70
CA ARG A 266 0.63 11.47 28.98
C ARG A 266 -0.68 11.55 28.17
N GLY A 267 -1.57 10.57 28.33
CA GLY A 267 -2.84 10.51 27.60
C GLY A 267 -2.75 9.98 26.16
N ILE A 268 -1.57 9.60 25.67
CA ILE A 268 -1.36 9.06 24.31
C ILE A 268 -2.25 7.83 24.05
N GLY A 269 -2.26 6.87 24.97
CA GLY A 269 -3.06 5.64 24.79
C GLY A 269 -4.56 5.93 24.58
N ARG A 270 -5.12 6.90 25.32
CA ARG A 270 -6.51 7.33 25.15
C ARG A 270 -6.76 7.98 23.79
N GLN A 271 -5.81 8.75 23.28
CA GLN A 271 -5.95 9.39 21.97
C GLN A 271 -5.89 8.37 20.83
N ILE A 272 -5.00 7.38 20.94
CA ILE A 272 -4.90 6.29 19.96
C ILE A 272 -6.16 5.41 20.00
N ASP A 273 -6.64 5.05 21.19
CA ASP A 273 -7.88 4.28 21.37
C ASP A 273 -9.09 4.97 20.73
N ALA A 274 -9.28 6.26 21.03
CA ALA A 274 -10.36 7.05 20.42
C ALA A 274 -10.25 7.13 18.88
N ALA A 275 -9.03 7.27 18.36
CA ALA A 275 -8.79 7.27 16.92
C ALA A 275 -9.04 5.89 16.29
N PHE A 276 -8.74 4.80 17.01
CA PHE A 276 -9.07 3.44 16.57
C PHE A 276 -10.59 3.26 16.50
N THR A 277 -11.33 3.62 17.55
CA THR A 277 -12.80 3.52 17.55
C THR A 277 -13.41 4.32 16.39
N HIS A 278 -12.92 5.53 16.15
CA HIS A 278 -13.38 6.33 15.02
C HIS A 278 -13.06 5.68 13.68
N ALA A 279 -11.82 5.23 13.47
CA ALA A 279 -11.41 4.57 12.24
C ALA A 279 -12.20 3.28 11.97
N ALA A 280 -12.43 2.47 13.01
CA ALA A 280 -13.19 1.24 12.93
C ALA A 280 -14.66 1.49 12.57
N SER A 281 -15.26 2.60 13.01
CA SER A 281 -16.64 2.96 12.65
C SER A 281 -16.83 3.40 11.19
N MET A 282 -15.73 3.54 10.45
CA MET A 282 -15.71 3.95 9.03
C MET A 282 -15.46 2.77 8.08
N VAL A 283 -15.34 1.55 8.62
CA VAL A 283 -15.27 0.28 7.85
C VAL A 283 -16.68 -0.20 7.54
#